data_AF-A0A0A1T8I2-F1
#
_entry.id   AF-A0A0A1T8I2-F1
#
_cell.length_a   1.000
_cell.length_b   1.000
_cell.length_c   1.000
_cell.angle_alpha   90.00
_cell.angle_beta   90.00
_cell.angle_gamma   90.00
#
_symmetry.space_group_name_H-M   'P 1'
#
loop_
_entity.id
_entity.type
_entity.pdbx_description
1 polymer ?
#
loop_
_entity_poly.entity_id
_entity_poly.type
_entity_poly.pdbx_seq_one_letter_code
_entity_poly.pdbx_strand_id
1 'polypeptide(L)'
;MSRGPPPSQLCLLSSIPDQPAGLKVRFLGCVTGYATETGILSLGHLYPAGTDVTVAVDVQLVLHRLSSDDIQVGQWLNVIGTVERKNKKSKSPARVQALLVWSTNGRFDLEEYEALVSSQTTRVP
;
A
#
# COMPACT_ATOMS: atom_id res chain seq x y z
N MET A 1 -26.63 -17.08 2.65
CA MET A 1 -25.46 -16.57 3.40
C MET A 1 -24.72 -15.59 2.49
N SER A 2 -25.08 -14.31 2.51
CA SER A 2 -24.36 -13.29 1.74
C SER A 2 -22.97 -13.12 2.35
N ARG A 3 -21.97 -13.79 1.79
CA ARG A 3 -20.57 -13.49 2.12
C ARG A 3 -20.30 -12.09 1.58
N GLY A 4 -20.23 -11.12 2.50
CA GLY A 4 -19.78 -9.77 2.16
C GLY A 4 -18.41 -9.81 1.48
N PRO A 5 -17.99 -8.70 0.84
CA PRO A 5 -16.70 -8.64 0.18
C PRO A 5 -15.57 -9.05 1.15
N PRO A 6 -14.54 -9.78 0.68
CA PRO A 6 -13.49 -10.30 1.53
C PRO A 6 -12.80 -9.18 2.32
N PRO A 7 -12.41 -9.44 3.59
CA PRO A 7 -11.70 -8.47 4.41
C PRO A 7 -10.32 -8.18 3.80
N SER A 8 -9.83 -6.95 4.00
CA SER A 8 -8.46 -6.59 3.64
C SER A 8 -7.46 -7.26 4.59
N GLN A 9 -6.36 -7.78 4.05
CA GLN A 9 -5.25 -8.32 4.85
C GLN A 9 -4.21 -7.25 5.13
N LEU A 10 -3.86 -7.05 6.41
CA LEU A 10 -2.77 -6.15 6.79
C LEU A 10 -1.42 -6.81 6.44
N CYS A 11 -0.60 -6.13 5.64
CA CYS A 11 0.69 -6.65 5.21
C CYS A 11 1.74 -5.55 5.06
N LEU A 12 3.01 -5.95 5.01
CA LEU A 12 4.12 -5.05 4.72
C LEU A 12 4.07 -4.62 3.25
N LEU A 13 4.54 -3.40 2.98
CA LEU A 13 4.69 -2.92 1.61
C LEU A 13 5.64 -3.82 0.80
N SER A 14 6.70 -4.30 1.44
CA SER A 14 7.69 -5.20 0.85
C SER A 14 7.15 -6.58 0.46
N SER A 15 6.02 -7.03 1.02
CA SER A 15 5.42 -8.32 0.67
C SER A 15 4.35 -8.21 -0.43
N ILE A 16 3.89 -7.01 -0.79
CA ILE A 16 2.93 -6.77 -1.86
C ILE A 16 3.36 -7.38 -3.19
N PRO A 17 4.65 -7.31 -3.60
CA PRO A 17 5.11 -7.95 -4.82
C PRO A 17 4.80 -9.44 -4.94
N ASP A 18 4.71 -10.16 -3.82
CA ASP A 18 4.49 -11.61 -3.76
C ASP A 18 3.02 -11.98 -3.52
N GLN A 19 2.15 -10.99 -3.29
CA GLN A 19 0.73 -11.23 -3.09
C GLN A 19 0.01 -11.62 -4.38
N PRO A 20 -0.99 -12.51 -4.31
CA PRO A 20 -1.77 -12.89 -5.47
C PRO A 20 -2.63 -11.73 -5.98
N ALA A 21 -2.77 -11.65 -7.31
CA ALA A 21 -3.67 -10.69 -7.95
C ALA A 21 -5.12 -10.89 -7.47
N GLY A 22 -5.83 -9.80 -7.26
CA GLY A 22 -7.20 -9.80 -6.73
C GLY A 22 -7.27 -9.82 -5.19
N LEU A 23 -6.15 -10.00 -4.49
CA LEU A 23 -6.14 -9.93 -3.03
C LEU A 23 -6.36 -8.49 -2.56
N LYS A 24 -7.24 -8.32 -1.57
CA LYS A 24 -7.46 -7.05 -0.90
C LYS A 24 -6.44 -6.89 0.21
N VAL A 25 -5.59 -5.87 0.10
CA VAL A 25 -4.50 -5.60 1.03
C VAL A 25 -4.74 -4.28 1.77
N ARG A 26 -4.19 -4.19 2.97
CA ARG A 26 -4.01 -2.98 3.75
C ARG A 26 -2.53 -2.85 4.08
N PHE A 27 -1.94 -1.72 3.75
CA PHE A 27 -0.53 -1.48 4.03
C PHE A 27 -0.30 0.01 4.26
N LEU A 28 0.88 0.31 4.78
CA LEU A 28 1.37 1.67 4.95
C LEU A 28 2.52 1.90 3.97
N GLY A 29 2.61 3.11 3.44
CA GLY A 29 3.75 3.52 2.64
C GLY A 29 3.98 5.03 2.70
N CYS A 30 5.24 5.42 2.53
CA CYS A 30 5.66 6.80 2.38
C CYS A 30 5.59 7.18 0.90
N VAL A 31 5.01 8.34 0.59
CA VAL A 31 4.96 8.86 -0.78
C VAL A 31 6.37 9.22 -1.23
N THR A 32 6.82 8.58 -2.32
CA THR A 32 8.09 8.88 -2.98
C THR A 32 7.91 9.62 -4.31
N GLY A 33 6.68 9.63 -4.86
CA GLY A 33 6.34 10.40 -6.04
C GLY A 33 4.87 10.28 -6.44
N TYR A 34 4.43 11.19 -7.30
CA TYR A 34 3.07 11.19 -7.86
C TYR A 34 3.10 11.56 -9.33
N ALA A 35 2.48 10.75 -10.18
CA ALA A 35 2.29 11.01 -11.60
C ALA A 35 0.86 11.50 -11.84
N THR A 36 0.69 12.82 -12.00
CA THR A 36 -0.61 13.48 -12.19
C THR A 36 -1.36 12.98 -13.43
N GLU A 37 -0.65 12.72 -14.53
CA GLU A 37 -1.26 12.26 -15.79
C GLU A 37 -1.96 10.92 -15.66
N THR A 38 -1.41 10.02 -14.85
CA THR A 38 -1.91 8.65 -14.68
C THR A 38 -2.65 8.44 -13.37
N GLY A 39 -2.55 9.38 -12.42
CA GLY A 39 -3.11 9.23 -11.08
C GLY A 39 -2.43 8.11 -10.28
N ILE A 40 -1.12 7.90 -10.50
CA ILE A 40 -0.34 6.86 -9.82
C ILE A 40 0.57 7.47 -8.76
N LEU A 41 0.44 7.02 -7.52
CA LEU A 41 1.38 7.28 -6.42
C LEU A 41 2.45 6.19 -6.39
N SER A 42 3.71 6.57 -6.20
CA SER A 42 4.77 5.66 -5.82
C SER A 42 4.88 5.68 -4.30
N LEU A 43 4.63 4.53 -3.67
CA LEU A 43 4.80 4.36 -2.22
C LEU A 43 5.99 3.46 -1.94
N GLY A 44 6.85 3.90 -1.03
CA GLY A 44 8.00 3.14 -0.53
C GLY A 44 7.96 2.99 0.98
N HIS A 45 8.61 1.94 1.47
CA HIS A 45 8.86 1.76 2.90
C HIS A 45 10.16 0.97 3.04
N LEU A 46 11.13 1.51 3.77
CA LEU A 46 12.46 0.89 3.97
C LEU A 46 12.44 -0.23 5.02
N TYR A 47 11.29 -0.88 5.21
CA TYR A 47 11.09 -1.94 6.19
C TYR A 47 10.59 -3.24 5.54
N PRO A 48 11.20 -4.40 5.88
CA PRO A 48 12.33 -4.58 6.80
C PRO A 48 13.63 -3.94 6.28
N ALA A 49 14.56 -3.60 7.17
CA ALA A 49 15.80 -2.90 6.82
C ALA A 49 16.53 -3.59 5.65
N GLY A 50 16.89 -2.81 4.61
CA GLY A 50 17.51 -3.33 3.39
C GLY A 50 16.54 -3.64 2.24
N THR A 51 15.23 -3.44 2.44
CA THR A 51 14.27 -3.44 1.33
C THR A 51 14.20 -2.07 0.64
N ASP A 52 14.21 -2.09 -0.69
CA ASP A 52 13.97 -0.94 -1.57
C ASP A 52 12.75 -1.22 -2.45
N VAL A 53 11.68 -1.70 -1.81
CA VAL A 53 10.44 -2.03 -2.53
C VAL A 53 9.63 -0.75 -2.69
N THR A 54 9.30 -0.45 -3.94
CA THR A 54 8.33 0.59 -4.29
C THR A 54 7.10 -0.06 -4.93
N VAL A 55 5.92 0.42 -4.55
CA VAL A 55 4.62 -0.04 -5.05
C VAL A 55 3.93 1.12 -5.75
N ALA A 56 3.45 0.85 -6.96
CA ALA A 56 2.63 1.79 -7.73
C ALA A 56 1.16 1.66 -7.27
N VAL A 57 0.59 2.75 -6.76
CA VAL A 57 -0.78 2.79 -6.27
C VAL A 57 -1.61 3.68 -7.18
N ASP A 58 -2.54 3.08 -7.89
CA ASP A 58 -3.54 3.80 -8.69
C ASP A 58 -4.60 4.39 -7.75
N VAL A 59 -4.69 5.72 -7.71
CA VAL A 59 -5.63 6.44 -6.85
C VAL A 59 -6.81 7.06 -7.61
N GLN A 60 -7.01 6.74 -8.89
CA GLN A 60 -8.06 7.37 -9.70
C GLN A 60 -9.46 7.23 -9.08
N LEU A 61 -9.76 6.09 -8.45
CA LEU A 61 -11.05 5.84 -7.80
C LEU A 61 -11.30 6.69 -6.53
N VAL A 62 -10.23 7.16 -5.89
CA VAL A 62 -10.28 7.89 -4.61
C VAL A 62 -9.72 9.30 -4.70
N LEU A 63 -9.33 9.75 -5.90
CA LEU A 63 -8.66 11.04 -6.11
C LEU A 63 -9.46 12.22 -5.55
N HIS A 64 -10.79 12.18 -5.67
CA HIS A 64 -11.69 13.21 -5.14
C HIS A 64 -11.67 13.36 -3.61
N ARG A 65 -11.08 12.40 -2.88
CA ARG A 65 -10.94 12.42 -1.42
C ARG A 65 -9.54 12.78 -0.94
N LEU A 66 -8.58 12.84 -1.85
CA LEU A 66 -7.20 13.17 -1.54
C LEU A 66 -7.01 14.68 -1.62
N SER A 67 -6.34 15.24 -0.61
CA SER A 67 -5.84 16.60 -0.64
C SER A 67 -4.45 16.66 -1.30
N SER A 68 -4.03 17.86 -1.69
CA SER A 68 -2.67 18.08 -2.20
C SER A 68 -1.60 17.73 -1.17
N ASP A 69 -1.91 17.85 0.12
CA ASP A 69 -0.99 17.51 1.20
C ASP A 69 -0.79 15.99 1.27
N ASP A 70 -1.86 15.20 1.12
CA ASP A 70 -1.80 13.72 1.19
C ASP A 70 -0.88 13.12 0.12
N ILE A 71 -0.75 13.76 -1.05
CA ILE A 71 0.06 13.29 -2.17
C ILE A 71 1.49 13.87 -2.18
N GLN A 72 1.87 14.61 -1.14
CA GLN A 72 3.20 15.21 -1.04
C GLN A 72 4.26 14.16 -0.68
N VAL A 73 5.43 14.24 -1.32
CA VAL A 73 6.58 13.41 -0.98
C VAL A 73 6.92 13.52 0.51
N GLY A 74 7.15 12.37 1.14
CA GLY A 74 7.41 12.26 2.57
C GLY A 74 6.17 12.01 3.44
N GLN A 75 4.97 12.10 2.88
CA GLN A 75 3.75 11.76 3.64
C GLN A 75 3.55 10.26 3.76
N TRP A 76 3.09 9.85 4.94
CA TRP A 76 2.75 8.47 5.23
C TRP A 76 1.25 8.23 5.05
N LEU A 77 0.95 7.29 4.16
CA LEU A 77 -0.41 6.94 3.79
C LEU A 77 -0.72 5.51 4.16
N ASN A 78 -1.88 5.31 4.76
CA ASN A 78 -2.52 4.00 4.79
C ASN A 78 -3.30 3.81 3.49
N VAL A 79 -3.15 2.64 2.90
CA VAL A 79 -3.85 2.26 1.68
C VAL A 79 -4.60 0.96 1.92
N ILE A 80 -5.88 0.93 1.55
CA ILE A 80 -6.61 -0.30 1.29
C ILE A 80 -6.86 -0.37 -0.21
N GLY A 81 -6.43 -1.46 -0.83
CA GLY A 81 -6.56 -1.64 -2.27
C GLY A 81 -6.53 -3.10 -2.68
N THR A 82 -6.67 -3.33 -3.97
CA THR A 82 -6.61 -4.67 -4.56
C THR A 82 -5.35 -4.80 -5.40
N VAL A 83 -4.59 -5.86 -5.17
CA VAL A 83 -3.37 -6.16 -5.93
C VAL A 83 -3.75 -6.46 -7.37
N GLU A 84 -3.13 -5.74 -8.30
CA GLU A 84 -3.38 -5.94 -9.72
C GLU A 84 -2.56 -7.09 -10.29
N ARG A 85 -3.01 -7.62 -11.43
CA ARG A 85 -2.31 -8.72 -12.09
C ARG A 85 -1.00 -8.23 -12.68
N LYS A 86 0.11 -8.67 -12.07
CA LYS A 86 1.44 -8.51 -12.66
C LYS A 86 1.53 -9.28 -13.98
N ASN A 87 2.06 -8.64 -15.01
CA ASN A 87 2.56 -9.37 -16.16
C ASN A 87 3.90 -10.01 -15.76
N LYS A 88 3.99 -11.34 -15.72
CA LYS A 88 5.18 -12.09 -15.22
C LYS A 88 6.49 -11.74 -15.97
N LYS A 89 6.41 -11.04 -17.10
CA LYS A 89 7.55 -10.66 -17.94
C LYS A 89 8.06 -9.23 -17.68
N SER A 90 7.33 -8.38 -16.96
CA SER A 90 7.75 -7.00 -16.70
C SER A 90 8.42 -6.87 -15.34
N LYS A 91 9.60 -6.23 -15.30
CA LYS A 91 10.25 -5.78 -14.04
C LYS A 91 9.54 -4.58 -13.41
N SER A 92 8.28 -4.34 -13.77
CA SER A 92 7.50 -3.21 -13.28
C SER A 92 7.22 -3.38 -11.79
N PRO A 93 7.17 -2.28 -11.02
CA PRO A 93 6.76 -2.33 -9.62
C PRO A 93 5.40 -3.00 -9.46
N ALA A 94 5.14 -3.56 -8.28
CA ALA A 94 3.82 -4.11 -7.97
C ALA A 94 2.78 -2.98 -8.07
N ARG A 95 1.60 -3.28 -8.62
CA ARG A 95 0.53 -2.30 -8.79
C ARG A 95 -0.67 -2.64 -7.92
N VAL A 96 -1.24 -1.64 -7.28
CA VAL A 96 -2.43 -1.76 -6.42
C VAL A 96 -3.43 -0.71 -6.83
N GLN A 97 -4.68 -1.12 -7.07
CA GLN A 97 -5.79 -0.19 -7.21
C GLN A 97 -6.30 0.20 -5.83
N ALA A 98 -6.17 1.48 -5.47
CA ALA A 98 -6.66 1.98 -4.20
C ALA A 98 -8.19 2.08 -4.16
N LEU A 99 -8.76 1.65 -3.03
CA LEU A 99 -10.18 1.75 -2.70
C LEU A 99 -10.41 2.72 -1.53
N LEU A 100 -9.41 2.86 -0.65
CA LEU A 100 -9.40 3.83 0.44
C LEU A 100 -7.95 4.26 0.72
N VAL A 101 -7.73 5.56 0.86
CA VAL A 101 -6.43 6.14 1.21
C VAL A 101 -6.66 7.21 2.26
N TRP A 102 -5.79 7.25 3.27
CA TRP A 102 -5.82 8.29 4.30
C TRP A 102 -4.43 8.50 4.91
N SER A 103 -4.15 9.75 5.24
CA SER A 103 -2.90 10.14 5.89
C SER A 103 -2.86 9.72 7.36
N THR A 104 -1.67 9.38 7.84
CA THR A 104 -1.41 9.16 9.26
C THR A 104 -1.19 10.50 9.97
N ASN A 105 -2.23 11.31 10.11
CA ASN A 105 -2.12 12.57 10.84
C ASN A 105 -1.97 12.30 12.35
N GLY A 106 -0.95 12.90 12.98
CA GLY A 106 -0.73 12.86 14.43
C GLY A 106 0.60 12.22 14.85
N ARG A 107 0.69 11.77 16.11
CA ARG A 107 1.82 10.98 16.62
C ARG A 107 1.73 9.57 16.04
N PHE A 108 2.20 9.40 14.82
CA PHE A 108 2.32 8.11 14.18
C PHE A 108 3.65 7.48 14.61
N ASP A 109 3.57 6.41 15.40
CA ASP A 109 4.73 5.61 15.79
C ASP A 109 4.97 4.52 14.74
N LEU A 110 5.96 4.78 13.87
CA LEU A 110 6.32 3.84 12.81
C LEU A 110 6.87 2.53 13.39
N GLU A 111 7.59 2.57 14.52
CA GLU A 111 8.18 1.38 15.14
C GLU A 111 7.08 0.46 15.71
N GLU A 112 6.06 1.03 16.34
CA GLU A 112 4.90 0.26 16.82
C GLU A 112 4.14 -0.39 15.64
N TYR A 113 3.95 0.34 14.54
CA TYR A 113 3.33 -0.20 13.34
C TYR A 113 4.12 -1.37 12.76
N GLU A 114 5.43 -1.22 12.61
CA GLU A 114 6.34 -2.25 12.10
C GLU A 114 6.32 -3.50 12.98
N ALA A 115 6.34 -3.33 14.31
CA ALA A 115 6.23 -4.43 15.27
C ALA A 115 4.89 -5.18 15.14
N LEU A 116 3.78 -4.46 14.99
CA LEU A 116 2.44 -5.04 14.84
C LEU A 116 2.31 -5.86 13.56
N VAL A 117 2.75 -5.32 12.41
CA VAL A 117 2.64 -6.03 11.12
C VAL A 117 3.57 -7.25 11.09
N SER A 118 4.76 -7.15 11.64
CA SER A 118 5.69 -8.28 11.76
C SER A 118 5.10 -9.39 12.65
N SER A 119 4.46 -9.03 13.77
CA SER A 119 3.82 -10.03 14.66
C SER A 119 2.65 -10.78 14.00
N GLN A 120 1.92 -10.13 13.08
CA GLN A 120 0.83 -10.77 12.32
C GLN A 120 1.36 -11.66 11.20
N THR A 121 2.51 -11.31 10.61
CA THR A 121 3.18 -12.14 9.61
C THR A 121 3.73 -13.44 10.22
N THR A 122 4.11 -13.43 11.51
CA THR A 122 4.59 -14.61 12.25
C THR A 122 3.47 -15.58 12.68
N ARG A 123 2.20 -15.20 12.57
CA ARG A 123 1.07 -16.10 12.85
C ARG A 123 0.64 -16.86 11.58
N VAL A 124 1.50 -17.76 11.13
CA VAL A 124 1.10 -18.85 10.23
C VAL A 124 1.29 -20.17 10.99
N PRO A 125 0.24 -20.96 11.25
CA PRO A 125 0.37 -22.34 11.73
C PRO A 125 0.90 -23.28 10.65
#